data_AF-A0A2E0K324-F1
#
_entry.id   AF-A0A2E0K324-F1
#
_cell.length_a   1.000
_cell.length_b   1.000
_cell.length_c   1.000
_cell.angle_alpha   90.00
_cell.angle_beta   90.00
_cell.angle_gamma   90.00
#
_symmetry.space_group_name_H-M   'P 1'
#
loop_
_entity.id
_entity.type
_entity.pdbx_description
1 polymer ?
#
loop_
_entity_poly.entity_id
_entity_poly.type
_entity_poly.pdbx_seq_one_letter_code
_entity_poly.pdbx_strand_id
1 'polypeptide(L)'
;MVGAPVNNALLILFVVTGLVLILFWREAIAAYRQGQRKQVGGQMRGYVRQIADHDEEEVVQATTQQGVEARFEADRNKQKGSLIRDMANRSEWKDGAPSPELAKSLSDEIDEVEVEHMGRRTVPSRVIDEVDRSDRPGEDLSLTDRVIANAAVQDAPVELQELLADEHVAKRKARRDELSDAVESLDDILDD
;
A
#
# COMPACT_ATOMS: atom_id res chain seq x y z
N MET A 1 -16.87 62.69 -17.15
CA MET A 1 -16.66 61.25 -17.43
C MET A 1 -17.09 61.01 -18.87
N VAL A 2 -16.15 60.98 -19.80
CA VAL A 2 -16.43 60.84 -21.24
C VAL A 2 -15.81 59.54 -21.69
N GLY A 3 -16.66 58.55 -22.01
CA GLY A 3 -16.24 57.26 -22.54
C GLY A 3 -15.65 57.43 -23.93
N ALA A 4 -14.48 56.83 -24.15
CA ALA A 4 -13.89 56.73 -25.48
C ALA A 4 -14.80 55.84 -26.37
N PRO A 5 -15.08 56.21 -27.63
CA PRO A 5 -15.80 55.34 -28.55
C PRO A 5 -14.91 54.13 -28.84
N VAL A 6 -15.28 52.97 -28.31
CA VAL A 6 -14.64 51.71 -28.69
C VAL A 6 -14.94 51.50 -30.17
N ASN A 7 -13.92 51.50 -31.01
CA ASN A 7 -14.07 51.25 -32.44
C ASN A 7 -14.68 49.86 -32.64
N ASN A 8 -15.93 49.81 -33.13
CA ASN A 8 -16.68 48.57 -33.38
C ASN A 8 -15.88 47.56 -34.22
N ALA A 9 -14.98 48.03 -35.10
CA ALA A 9 -14.09 47.19 -35.89
C ALA A 9 -13.11 46.36 -35.01
N LEU A 10 -12.61 46.92 -33.92
CA LEU A 10 -11.69 46.23 -33.01
C LEU A 10 -12.43 45.14 -32.22
N LEU A 11 -13.66 45.44 -31.77
CA LEU A 11 -14.54 44.46 -31.11
C LEU A 11 -14.87 43.28 -32.03
N ILE A 12 -15.20 43.55 -33.29
CA ILE A 12 -15.49 42.49 -34.27
C ILE A 12 -14.24 41.62 -34.50
N LEU A 13 -13.04 42.21 -34.59
CA LEU A 13 -11.79 41.47 -34.73
C LEU A 13 -11.54 40.52 -33.54
N PHE A 14 -11.75 41.00 -32.30
CA PHE A 14 -11.61 40.16 -31.11
C PHE A 14 -12.63 39.01 -31.06
N VAL A 15 -13.88 39.25 -31.47
CA VAL A 15 -14.90 38.20 -31.54
C VAL A 15 -14.53 37.14 -32.58
N VAL A 16 -14.11 37.56 -33.78
CA VAL A 16 -13.75 36.64 -34.87
C VAL A 16 -12.50 35.82 -34.50
N THR A 17 -11.47 36.46 -33.95
CA THR A 17 -10.25 35.76 -33.50
C THR A 17 -10.52 34.79 -32.36
N GLY A 18 -11.36 35.16 -31.39
CA GLY A 18 -11.81 34.27 -30.32
C GLY A 18 -12.55 33.04 -30.87
N LEU A 19 -13.45 33.23 -31.84
CA LEU A 19 -14.21 32.14 -32.45
C LEU A 19 -13.31 31.17 -33.22
N VAL A 20 -12.32 31.68 -33.95
CA VAL A 20 -11.30 30.86 -34.63
C VAL A 20 -10.46 30.06 -33.62
N LEU A 21 -10.07 30.66 -32.50
CA LEU A 21 -9.32 29.98 -31.43
C LEU A 21 -10.14 28.86 -30.78
N ILE A 22 -11.43 29.09 -30.54
CA ILE A 22 -12.34 28.08 -29.99
C ILE A 22 -12.50 26.90 -30.96
N LEU A 23 -12.67 27.18 -32.26
CA LEU A 23 -12.78 26.13 -33.28
C LEU A 23 -11.47 25.33 -33.40
N PHE A 24 -10.32 26.01 -33.35
CA PHE A 24 -9.02 25.35 -33.37
C PHE A 24 -8.82 24.45 -32.14
N TRP A 25 -9.15 24.93 -30.94
CA TRP A 25 -9.09 24.11 -29.72
C TRP A 25 -10.05 22.92 -29.78
N ARG A 26 -11.23 23.09 -30.37
CA ARG A 26 -12.18 21.98 -30.56
C ARG A 26 -11.61 20.88 -31.45
N GLU A 27 -10.96 21.27 -32.56
CA GLU A 27 -10.31 20.36 -33.49
C GLU A 27 -9.12 19.63 -32.84
N ALA A 28 -8.27 20.38 -32.12
CA ALA A 28 -7.11 19.84 -31.42
C ALA A 28 -7.52 18.83 -30.33
N ILE A 29 -8.56 19.14 -29.56
CA ILE A 29 -9.11 18.23 -28.54
C ILE A 29 -9.71 16.97 -29.20
N ALA A 30 -10.35 17.09 -30.37
CA ALA A 30 -10.90 15.94 -31.09
C ALA A 30 -9.78 15.01 -31.59
N ALA A 31 -8.72 15.57 -32.18
CA ALA A 31 -7.55 14.82 -32.60
C ALA A 31 -6.85 14.12 -31.43
N TYR A 32 -6.69 14.81 -30.29
CA TYR A 32 -6.11 14.24 -29.07
C TYR A 32 -6.93 13.06 -28.53
N ARG A 33 -8.27 13.18 -28.49
CA ARG A 33 -9.17 12.08 -28.09
C ARG A 33 -9.08 10.89 -29.04
N GLN A 34 -8.89 11.12 -30.34
CA GLN A 34 -8.77 10.04 -31.32
C GLN A 34 -7.46 9.26 -31.17
N GLY A 35 -6.36 9.94 -30.83
CA GLY A 35 -5.07 9.31 -30.50
C GLY A 35 -5.16 8.41 -29.27
N GLN A 36 -5.77 8.90 -28.19
CA GLN A 36 -6.02 8.14 -26.96
C GLN A 36 -6.92 6.90 -27.21
N ARG A 37 -7.99 7.04 -28.01
CA ARG A 37 -8.88 5.91 -28.38
C ARG A 37 -8.17 4.77 -29.12
N LYS A 38 -7.18 5.08 -29.98
CA LYS A 38 -6.43 4.06 -30.72
C LYS A 38 -5.50 3.23 -29.82
N GLN A 39 -4.84 3.84 -28.84
CA GLN A 39 -3.94 3.12 -27.93
C GLN A 39 -4.69 2.19 -26.98
N VAL A 40 -5.79 2.65 -26.38
CA VAL A 40 -6.59 1.84 -25.43
C VAL A 40 -7.31 0.70 -26.15
N GLY A 41 -7.78 0.93 -27.39
CA GLY A 41 -8.47 -0.09 -28.19
C GLY A 41 -7.57 -1.25 -28.63
N GLY A 42 -6.26 -1.03 -28.80
CA GLY A 42 -5.31 -2.07 -29.19
C GLY A 42 -5.06 -3.10 -28.08
N GLN A 43 -4.87 -2.64 -26.85
CA GLN A 43 -4.63 -3.51 -25.69
C GLN A 43 -5.89 -4.30 -25.33
N MET A 44 -7.06 -3.64 -25.29
CA MET A 44 -8.34 -4.29 -25.01
C MET A 44 -8.66 -5.41 -26.02
N ARG A 45 -8.33 -5.24 -27.31
CA ARG A 45 -8.53 -6.28 -28.33
C ARG A 45 -7.68 -7.53 -28.11
N GLY A 46 -6.47 -7.38 -27.56
CA GLY A 46 -5.60 -8.52 -27.22
C GLY A 46 -6.21 -9.39 -26.12
N TYR A 47 -6.67 -8.76 -25.04
CA TYR A 47 -7.33 -9.48 -23.93
C TYR A 47 -8.66 -10.11 -24.33
N VAL A 48 -9.49 -9.40 -25.11
CA VAL A 48 -10.77 -9.94 -25.60
C VAL A 48 -10.56 -11.16 -26.51
N ARG A 49 -9.52 -11.15 -27.35
CA ARG A 49 -9.17 -12.29 -28.20
C ARG A 49 -8.71 -13.50 -27.37
N GLN A 50 -7.89 -13.30 -26.35
CA GLN A 50 -7.44 -14.41 -25.50
C GLN A 50 -8.57 -15.05 -24.69
N ILE A 51 -9.57 -14.25 -24.27
CA ILE A 51 -10.79 -14.77 -23.64
C ILE A 51 -11.62 -15.56 -24.66
N ALA A 52 -11.79 -15.03 -25.88
CA ALA A 52 -12.53 -15.70 -26.95
C ALA A 52 -11.86 -17.01 -27.40
N ASP A 53 -10.53 -17.04 -27.53
CA ASP A 53 -9.76 -18.22 -27.92
C ASP A 53 -9.82 -19.34 -26.85
N HIS A 54 -9.99 -18.98 -25.56
CA HIS A 54 -10.25 -19.96 -24.48
C HIS A 54 -11.70 -20.45 -24.44
N ASP A 55 -12.62 -19.65 -24.98
CA ASP A 55 -14.05 -19.95 -25.10
C ASP A 55 -14.44 -20.47 -26.49
N GLU A 56 -13.47 -20.91 -27.32
CA GLU A 56 -13.74 -21.55 -28.61
C GLU A 56 -14.40 -22.94 -28.43
N GLU A 57 -15.67 -22.91 -28.06
CA GLU A 57 -16.59 -24.01 -28.28
C GLU A 57 -17.74 -23.49 -29.12
N GLU A 58 -17.89 -24.12 -30.30
CA GLU A 58 -19.04 -23.96 -31.17
C GLU A 58 -20.31 -24.12 -30.31
N VAL A 59 -21.08 -23.04 -30.13
CA VAL A 59 -22.29 -23.07 -29.30
C VAL A 59 -23.36 -23.85 -30.05
N VAL A 60 -23.29 -25.18 -29.99
CA VAL A 60 -24.34 -26.05 -30.47
C VAL A 60 -25.53 -25.83 -29.56
N GLN A 61 -26.58 -25.20 -30.09
CA GLN A 61 -27.83 -25.01 -29.37
C GLN A 61 -28.46 -26.37 -29.09
N ALA A 62 -28.44 -26.79 -27.83
CA ALA A 62 -29.08 -28.02 -27.39
C ALA A 62 -30.60 -27.82 -27.34
N THR A 63 -31.27 -28.02 -28.47
CA THR A 63 -32.74 -27.90 -28.59
C THR A 63 -33.49 -29.12 -28.02
N THR A 64 -32.77 -30.18 -27.65
CA THR A 64 -33.32 -31.43 -27.11
C THR A 64 -32.78 -31.74 -25.72
N GLN A 65 -33.58 -32.42 -24.88
CA GLN A 65 -33.19 -32.81 -23.51
C GLN A 65 -31.92 -33.69 -23.48
N GLN A 66 -31.75 -34.55 -24.48
CA GLN A 66 -30.54 -35.37 -24.64
C GLN A 66 -29.30 -34.51 -24.95
N GLY A 67 -29.46 -33.43 -25.73
CA GLY A 67 -28.38 -32.47 -25.99
C GLY A 67 -28.01 -31.67 -24.75
N VAL A 68 -28.98 -31.39 -23.87
CA VAL A 68 -28.72 -30.72 -22.58
C VAL A 68 -27.90 -31.61 -21.66
N GLU A 69 -28.25 -32.90 -21.53
CA GLU A 69 -27.49 -33.84 -20.70
C GLU A 69 -26.06 -34.05 -21.24
N ALA A 70 -25.91 -34.24 -22.56
CA ALA A 70 -24.61 -34.35 -23.19
C ALA A 70 -23.73 -33.11 -22.97
N ARG A 71 -24.33 -31.91 -22.92
CA ARG A 71 -23.62 -30.68 -22.59
C ARG A 71 -23.15 -30.65 -21.13
N PHE A 72 -24.00 -31.06 -20.19
CA PHE A 72 -23.60 -31.16 -18.78
C PHE A 72 -22.51 -32.21 -18.55
N GLU A 73 -22.53 -33.33 -19.27
CA GLU A 73 -21.45 -34.32 -19.24
C GLU A 73 -20.14 -33.76 -19.82
N ALA A 74 -20.20 -33.03 -20.93
CA ALA A 74 -19.04 -32.36 -21.51
C ALA A 74 -18.46 -31.31 -20.55
N ASP A 75 -19.31 -30.46 -19.96
CA ASP A 75 -18.91 -29.43 -19.00
C ASP A 75 -18.33 -30.03 -17.70
N ARG A 76 -18.81 -31.20 -17.28
CA ARG A 76 -18.26 -31.92 -16.11
C ARG A 76 -16.87 -32.50 -16.39
N ASN A 77 -16.65 -32.96 -17.61
CA ASN A 77 -15.36 -33.50 -18.05
C ASN A 77 -14.35 -32.40 -18.42
N LYS A 78 -14.81 -31.16 -18.63
CA LYS A 78 -13.96 -30.00 -18.89
C LYS A 78 -13.12 -29.67 -17.65
N GLN A 79 -11.79 -29.69 -17.81
CA GLN A 79 -10.90 -29.17 -16.78
C GLN A 79 -11.11 -27.66 -16.66
N LYS A 80 -11.60 -27.21 -15.50
CA LYS A 80 -11.76 -25.79 -15.18
C LYS A 80 -10.37 -25.18 -14.94
N GLY A 81 -9.70 -24.79 -16.01
CA GLY A 81 -8.53 -23.91 -15.97
C GLY A 81 -8.94 -22.50 -15.54
N SER A 82 -8.09 -21.81 -14.81
CA SER A 82 -8.27 -20.38 -14.55
C SER A 82 -7.36 -19.64 -15.50
N LEU A 83 -7.93 -18.83 -16.39
CA LEU A 83 -7.16 -17.95 -17.28
C LEU A 83 -6.11 -17.12 -16.52
N ILE A 84 -6.47 -16.64 -15.33
CA ILE A 84 -5.55 -15.92 -14.45
C ILE A 84 -4.40 -16.82 -14.01
N ARG A 85 -4.68 -18.07 -13.63
CA ARG A 85 -3.65 -19.05 -13.24
C ARG A 85 -2.70 -19.35 -14.40
N ASP A 86 -3.22 -19.50 -15.61
CA ASP A 86 -2.41 -19.84 -16.79
C ASP A 86 -1.58 -18.66 -17.30
N MET A 87 -2.10 -17.43 -17.19
CA MET A 87 -1.38 -16.22 -17.58
C MET A 87 -0.40 -15.71 -16.52
N ALA A 88 -0.76 -15.83 -15.23
CA ALA A 88 0.06 -15.34 -14.12
C ALA A 88 1.22 -16.29 -13.81
N ASN A 89 1.03 -17.60 -13.97
CA ASN A 89 2.05 -18.59 -13.65
C ASN A 89 2.78 -19.10 -14.91
N ARG A 90 3.43 -18.18 -15.62
CA ARG A 90 4.29 -18.47 -16.78
C ARG A 90 5.76 -18.73 -16.42
N SER A 91 6.05 -18.94 -15.13
CA SER A 91 7.40 -19.30 -14.70
C SER A 91 7.79 -20.65 -15.29
N GLU A 92 9.00 -20.74 -15.84
CA GLU A 92 9.60 -22.01 -16.31
C GLU A 92 9.79 -23.01 -15.16
N TRP A 93 9.78 -22.53 -13.91
CA TRP A 93 9.93 -23.32 -12.70
C TRP A 93 8.62 -23.54 -11.94
N LYS A 94 7.46 -23.37 -12.61
CA LYS A 94 6.13 -23.51 -11.98
C LYS A 94 5.86 -24.91 -11.42
N ASP A 95 6.37 -25.95 -12.08
CA ASP A 95 6.10 -27.36 -11.77
C ASP A 95 7.33 -28.06 -11.15
N GLY A 96 8.42 -27.32 -10.92
CA GLY A 96 9.65 -27.87 -10.38
C GLY A 96 10.78 -26.86 -10.31
N ALA A 97 11.67 -27.05 -9.33
CA ALA A 97 12.87 -26.24 -9.20
C ALA A 97 13.81 -26.41 -10.42
N PRO A 98 14.64 -25.41 -10.74
CA PRO A 98 15.70 -25.56 -11.74
C PRO A 98 16.66 -26.70 -11.37
N SER A 99 17.38 -27.21 -12.37
CA SER A 99 18.45 -28.19 -12.11
C SER A 99 19.52 -27.58 -11.21
N PRO A 100 20.26 -28.39 -10.42
CA PRO A 100 21.32 -27.87 -9.56
C PRO A 100 22.40 -27.09 -10.31
N GLU A 101 22.73 -27.50 -11.54
CA GLU A 101 23.70 -26.83 -12.41
C GLU A 101 23.20 -25.45 -12.87
N LEU A 102 21.93 -25.35 -13.28
CA LEU A 102 21.30 -24.11 -13.69
C LEU A 102 21.12 -23.14 -12.50
N ALA A 103 20.75 -23.67 -11.34
CA ALA A 103 20.66 -22.88 -10.11
C ALA A 103 22.01 -22.26 -9.75
N LYS A 104 23.10 -23.02 -9.92
CA LYS A 104 24.45 -22.53 -9.69
C LYS A 104 24.85 -21.46 -10.70
N SER A 105 24.61 -21.66 -11.99
CA SER A 105 24.93 -20.65 -13.00
C SER A 105 24.14 -19.34 -12.81
N LEU A 106 22.87 -19.43 -12.39
CA LEU A 106 22.07 -18.26 -12.05
C LEU A 106 22.62 -17.54 -10.81
N SER A 107 23.12 -18.29 -9.83
CA SER A 107 23.77 -17.70 -8.66
C SER A 107 25.08 -17.00 -9.01
N ASP A 108 25.85 -17.55 -9.95
CA ASP A 108 27.11 -16.98 -10.39
C ASP A 108 26.91 -15.68 -11.23
N GLU A 109 25.74 -15.49 -11.84
CA GLU A 109 25.36 -14.28 -12.58
C GLU A 109 24.86 -13.15 -11.66
N ILE A 110 24.50 -13.46 -10.42
CA ILE A 110 24.08 -12.46 -9.44
C ILE A 110 25.33 -11.88 -8.79
N ASP A 111 25.63 -10.62 -9.10
CA ASP A 111 26.69 -9.89 -8.41
C ASP A 111 26.40 -9.81 -6.90
N GLU A 112 27.39 -10.15 -6.09
CA GLU A 112 27.32 -9.96 -4.65
C GLU A 112 27.36 -8.45 -4.35
N VAL A 113 26.17 -7.89 -4.09
CA VAL A 113 26.07 -6.49 -3.70
C VAL A 113 26.56 -6.36 -2.26
N GLU A 114 27.78 -5.87 -2.08
CA GLU A 114 28.20 -5.32 -0.79
C GLU A 114 27.31 -4.11 -0.47
N VAL A 115 26.27 -4.35 0.32
CA VAL A 115 25.44 -3.28 0.85
C VAL A 115 26.29 -2.56 1.88
N GLU A 116 26.99 -1.51 1.47
CA GLU A 116 27.90 -0.67 2.28
C GLU A 116 27.24 -0.13 3.57
N HIS A 117 25.92 -0.21 3.66
CA HIS A 117 25.09 0.28 4.76
C HIS A 117 24.26 -0.82 5.46
N MET A 118 24.56 -2.11 5.24
CA MET A 118 23.96 -3.20 6.03
C MET A 118 24.20 -2.96 7.52
N GLY A 119 23.13 -2.80 8.30
CA GLY A 119 23.19 -2.56 9.74
C GLY A 119 23.58 -1.14 10.17
N ARG A 120 23.79 -0.19 9.24
CA ARG A 120 23.95 1.22 9.63
C ARG A 120 22.59 1.79 10.02
N ARG A 121 22.50 2.37 11.22
CA ARG A 121 21.33 3.14 11.64
C ARG A 121 21.13 4.29 10.64
N THR A 122 19.91 4.46 10.13
CA THR A 122 19.57 5.61 9.30
C THR A 122 19.73 6.88 10.11
N VAL A 123 20.65 7.75 9.71
CA VAL A 123 20.78 9.10 10.28
C VAL A 123 19.70 9.97 9.62
N PRO A 124 18.79 10.58 10.40
CA PRO A 124 17.81 11.50 9.85
C PRO A 124 18.50 12.65 9.12
N SER A 125 17.96 13.05 7.96
CA SER A 125 18.48 14.20 7.20
C SER A 125 18.19 15.56 7.87
N ARG A 126 17.37 15.57 8.91
CA ARG A 126 16.98 16.74 9.69
C ARG A 126 16.73 16.33 11.14
N VAL A 127 16.91 17.28 12.06
CA VAL A 127 16.48 17.14 13.46
C VAL A 127 14.98 16.82 13.49
N ILE A 128 14.61 15.82 14.28
CA ILE A 128 13.22 15.42 14.49
C ILE A 128 12.77 16.10 15.77
N ASP A 129 11.76 16.95 15.68
CA ASP A 129 11.19 17.61 16.85
C ASP A 129 10.54 16.57 17.77
N GLU A 130 10.67 16.79 19.08
CA GLU A 130 10.01 15.94 20.07
C GLU A 130 8.49 16.01 19.89
N VAL A 131 7.87 14.85 19.73
CA VAL A 131 6.43 14.74 19.54
C VAL A 131 5.77 14.61 20.91
N ASP A 132 4.84 15.53 21.22
CA ASP A 132 3.99 15.42 22.39
C ASP A 132 3.26 14.07 22.38
N ARG A 133 3.40 13.32 23.48
CA ARG A 133 2.80 11.99 23.66
C ARG A 133 1.74 11.97 24.75
N SER A 134 1.39 13.14 25.31
CA SER A 134 0.39 13.28 26.38
C SER A 134 -0.99 12.78 25.97
N ASP A 135 -1.30 12.81 24.67
CA ASP A 135 -2.54 12.34 24.05
C ASP A 135 -2.59 10.82 23.82
N ARG A 136 -1.48 10.11 24.02
CA ARG A 136 -1.41 8.66 23.97
C ARG A 136 -1.66 8.15 25.39
N PRO A 137 -2.88 7.70 25.73
CA PRO A 137 -3.13 6.96 26.96
C PRO A 137 -2.51 5.56 26.82
N GLY A 138 -1.18 5.50 26.78
CA GLY A 138 -0.46 4.30 27.19
C GLY A 138 -0.70 4.11 28.69
N GLU A 139 -0.86 2.84 29.09
CA GLU A 139 -1.08 2.32 30.44
C GLU A 139 -0.93 3.36 31.57
N ASP A 140 -2.01 3.62 32.31
CA ASP A 140 -1.96 4.47 33.51
C ASP A 140 -1.01 3.83 34.53
N LEU A 141 0.25 4.27 34.49
CA LEU A 141 1.32 3.77 35.34
C LEU A 141 1.02 3.96 36.83
N SER A 142 0.29 5.02 37.18
CA SER A 142 -0.15 5.26 38.56
C SER A 142 -1.16 4.20 39.00
N LEU A 143 -2.13 3.90 38.15
CA LEU A 143 -3.13 2.86 38.43
C LEU A 143 -2.51 1.47 38.43
N THR A 144 -1.64 1.15 37.47
CA THR A 144 -0.90 -0.13 37.43
C THR A 144 -0.03 -0.30 38.67
N ASP A 145 0.72 0.72 39.08
CA ASP A 145 1.54 0.66 40.30
C ASP A 145 0.69 0.43 41.54
N ARG A 146 -0.49 1.08 41.63
CA ARG A 146 -1.45 0.85 42.71
C ARG A 146 -2.05 -0.55 42.69
N VAL A 147 -2.41 -1.09 41.53
CA VAL A 147 -2.96 -2.46 41.41
C VAL A 147 -1.92 -3.49 41.83
N ILE A 148 -0.68 -3.34 41.37
CA ILE A 148 0.44 -4.23 41.74
C ILE A 148 0.76 -4.10 43.23
N ALA A 149 0.78 -2.89 43.78
CA ALA A 149 1.02 -2.66 45.20
C ALA A 149 -0.07 -3.29 46.07
N ASN A 150 -1.35 -3.07 45.73
CA ASN A 150 -2.47 -3.69 46.43
C ASN A 150 -2.42 -5.22 46.34
N ALA A 151 -2.02 -5.79 45.20
CA ALA A 151 -1.81 -7.23 45.04
C ALA A 151 -0.68 -7.77 45.93
N ALA A 152 0.40 -7.00 46.11
CA ALA A 152 1.55 -7.40 46.93
C ALA A 152 1.26 -7.39 48.44
N VAL A 153 0.25 -6.64 48.90
CA VAL A 153 -0.09 -6.50 50.32
C VAL A 153 -1.36 -7.24 50.73
N GLN A 154 -1.98 -8.03 49.83
CA GLN A 154 -3.27 -8.70 50.11
C GLN A 154 -3.25 -9.60 51.35
N ASP A 155 -2.10 -10.21 51.65
CA ASP A 155 -1.92 -11.11 52.79
C ASP A 155 -1.52 -10.37 54.09
N ALA A 156 -1.32 -9.04 54.04
CA ALA A 156 -0.94 -8.24 55.20
C ALA A 156 -2.16 -7.90 56.09
N PRO A 157 -1.96 -7.57 57.38
CA PRO A 157 -3.04 -7.08 58.26
C PRO A 157 -3.73 -5.85 57.67
N VAL A 158 -5.06 -5.81 57.74
CA VAL A 158 -5.90 -4.78 57.10
C VAL A 158 -5.49 -3.36 57.51
N GLU A 159 -5.05 -3.18 58.75
CA GLU A 159 -4.61 -1.90 59.30
C GLU A 159 -3.30 -1.40 58.69
N LEU A 160 -2.48 -2.28 58.11
CA LEU A 160 -1.18 -1.97 57.51
C LEU A 160 -1.20 -2.02 55.98
N GLN A 161 -2.23 -2.58 55.36
CA GLN A 161 -2.32 -2.75 53.91
C GLN A 161 -2.16 -1.44 53.15
N GLU A 162 -2.86 -0.38 53.58
CA GLU A 162 -2.79 0.93 52.91
C GLU A 162 -1.38 1.53 52.99
N LEU A 163 -0.78 1.52 54.18
CA LEU A 163 0.57 2.06 54.40
C LEU A 163 1.63 1.30 53.61
N LEU A 164 1.54 -0.04 53.58
CA LEU A 164 2.45 -0.88 52.81
C LEU A 164 2.25 -0.70 51.30
N ALA A 165 1.00 -0.57 50.83
CA ALA A 165 0.70 -0.32 49.43
C ALA A 165 1.30 1.01 48.96
N ASP A 166 1.18 2.06 49.77
CA ASP A 166 1.76 3.38 49.46
C ASP A 166 3.30 3.33 49.42
N GLU A 167 3.93 2.59 50.33
CA GLU A 167 5.38 2.37 50.29
C GLU A 167 5.81 1.62 49.02
N HIS A 168 5.05 0.60 48.62
CA HIS A 168 5.28 -0.14 47.38
C HIS A 168 5.16 0.75 46.14
N VAL A 169 4.16 1.64 46.09
CA VAL A 169 4.00 2.62 45.01
C VAL A 169 5.18 3.61 45.00
N ALA A 170 5.55 4.16 46.16
CA ALA A 170 6.67 5.11 46.28
C ALA A 170 7.99 4.49 45.80
N LYS A 171 8.26 3.25 46.19
CA LYS A 171 9.46 2.51 45.77
C LYS A 171 9.50 2.27 44.27
N ARG A 172 8.36 1.96 43.65
CA ARG A 172 8.27 1.77 42.20
C ARG A 172 8.46 3.07 41.42
N LYS A 173 7.93 4.18 41.94
CA LYS A 173 8.18 5.51 41.39
C LYS A 173 9.67 5.88 41.47
N ALA A 174 10.27 5.75 42.65
CA ALA A 174 11.69 6.05 42.85
C ALA A 174 12.61 5.26 41.90
N ARG A 175 12.30 3.97 41.68
CA ARG A 175 13.05 3.12 40.74
C ARG A 175 12.93 3.59 39.27
N ARG A 176 11.79 4.16 38.89
CA ARG A 176 11.62 4.74 37.55
C ARG A 176 12.39 6.03 37.41
N ASP A 177 12.33 6.89 38.43
CA ASP A 177 13.06 8.16 38.44
C ASP A 177 14.58 7.88 38.34
N GLU A 178 15.11 6.95 39.14
CA GLU A 178 16.52 6.52 39.07
C GLU A 178 16.93 5.97 37.69
N LEU A 179 16.04 5.21 37.04
CA LEU A 179 16.28 4.71 35.69
C LEU A 179 16.28 5.84 34.65
N SER A 180 15.39 6.82 34.80
CA SER A 180 15.34 8.01 33.92
C SER A 180 16.65 8.78 34.02
N ASP A 181 17.09 9.08 35.24
CA ASP A 181 18.34 9.80 35.51
C ASP A 181 19.56 9.07 34.92
N ALA A 182 19.60 7.74 35.05
CA ALA A 182 20.68 6.92 34.49
C ALA A 182 20.69 6.91 32.95
N VAL A 183 19.51 6.99 32.31
CA VAL A 183 19.40 7.07 30.85
C VAL A 183 19.77 8.46 30.35
N GLU A 184 19.34 9.52 31.02
CA GLU A 184 19.72 10.91 30.70
C GLU A 184 21.25 11.08 30.81
N SER A 185 21.86 10.52 31.86
CA SER A 185 23.32 10.51 32.01
C SER A 185 24.05 9.76 30.89
N LEU A 186 23.43 8.78 30.24
CA LEU A 186 24.04 8.08 29.09
C LEU A 186 23.91 8.90 27.81
N ASP A 187 22.80 9.63 27.64
CA ASP A 187 22.57 10.53 26.52
C ASP A 187 23.63 11.65 26.51
N ASP A 188 23.88 12.25 27.69
CA ASP A 188 24.93 13.26 27.89
C ASP A 188 26.34 12.78 27.49
N ILE A 189 26.62 11.47 27.63
CA ILE A 189 27.92 10.88 27.27
C ILE A 189 28.01 10.58 25.76
N LEU A 190 26.88 10.28 25.12
CA LEU A 190 26.84 9.91 23.70
C LEU A 190 26.81 11.14 22.78
N ASP A 191 26.44 12.30 23.30
CA ASP A 191 26.37 13.57 22.57
C ASP A 191 27.71 14.37 22.53
N ASP A 192 28.78 13.88 23.19
CA ASP A 192 30.18 14.37 23.10
C ASP A 192 31.03 13.57 22.07
#